data_AF-A0A6J8EGD9-F1
#
_entry.id   AF-A0A6J8EGD9-F1
#
_cell.length_a   1.000
_cell.length_b   1.000
_cell.length_c   1.000
_cell.angle_alpha   90.00
_cell.angle_beta   90.00
_cell.angle_gamma   90.00
#
_symmetry.space_group_name_H-M   'P 1'
#
loop_
_entity.id
_entity.type
_entity.pdbx_description
1 polymer ?
#
loop_
_entity_poly.entity_id
_entity_poly.type
_entity_poly.pdbx_seq_one_letter_code
_entity_poly.pdbx_strand_id
1 'polypeptide(L)'
;MKVLEKCQELLNISHENQQMSFKLNGYITNANYSMKKCTFLLFINHRLVDSGSLKKAIDNVYQAYLPKNMHPFLYLSLEIAPQNVDVNVHPTKHEVHFLHEDAIIENIQEVIETKLLGSNQSRTYYTQALLPGASVTLPDDYGGNSCLGGKDKPYAHQMVRTDSRDQKLDAFVKPKQVENLTNSDSTSMGVNETSEGSSEINAPECGTNPKRREIKLTSVLSLQEELKKNIHSGVRDMFQNNTFVGCVDEEFSLMQHQTKLYLVNTTKLSAELFYQLTVFDFGNFGLLRLSEPAPIYDLAMLALDLEESGWTEADGPKEDLAKYIVEFLTSKAEMLLDYFSIELDSSGNLLTLPMLIDDFVPNMEGLPMFVLRLATEVNWDSEKECFDTFARETSDFYSIKKSMFQDKNSDSQEEDVDKSWKWTIEHVLYPAFRTFLFPPKSFAEDSSILQIANLPDLYKVFERC
;
A
#
# COMPACT_ATOMS: atom_id res chain seq x y z
N MET A 1 17.65 5.68 19.70
CA MET A 1 16.82 6.84 20.13
C MET A 1 15.31 6.55 20.22
N LYS A 2 14.69 5.78 19.30
CA LYS A 2 13.22 5.49 19.29
C LYS A 2 12.63 4.71 20.48
N VAL A 3 13.44 4.16 21.38
CA VAL A 3 12.96 3.49 22.61
C VAL A 3 12.75 4.49 23.74
N LEU A 4 13.44 5.64 23.73
CA LEU A 4 13.38 6.64 24.80
C LEU A 4 12.19 7.61 24.65
N GLU A 5 11.72 7.89 23.43
CA GLU A 5 10.46 8.63 23.22
C GLU A 5 9.22 7.86 23.71
N LYS A 6 9.29 6.52 23.78
CA LYS A 6 8.21 5.68 24.32
C LYS A 6 8.07 5.74 25.84
N CYS A 7 9.03 6.33 26.56
CA CYS A 7 9.05 6.31 28.03
C CYS A 7 8.11 7.33 28.69
N GLN A 8 7.55 8.30 27.95
CA GLN A 8 6.73 9.37 28.54
C GLN A 8 5.31 8.93 28.95
N GLU A 9 4.85 7.75 28.50
CA GLU A 9 3.47 7.26 28.74
C GLU A 9 3.39 6.00 29.62
N LEU A 10 4.52 5.61 30.23
CA LEU A 10 4.62 4.44 31.12
C LEU A 10 4.30 4.83 32.57
N LEU A 11 3.30 4.15 33.14
CA LEU A 11 2.96 4.17 34.55
C LEU A 11 3.72 3.06 35.27
N ASN A 12 4.42 3.43 36.33
CA ASN A 12 5.11 2.45 37.18
C ASN A 12 4.11 1.85 38.19
N ILE A 13 4.07 0.52 38.25
CA ILE A 13 3.27 -0.24 39.22
C ILE A 13 4.20 -0.95 40.19
N SER A 14 3.91 -0.81 41.47
CA SER A 14 4.55 -1.57 42.54
C SER A 14 3.48 -1.98 43.54
N HIS A 15 3.48 -3.26 43.90
CA HIS A 15 2.57 -3.81 44.90
C HIS A 15 3.25 -4.94 45.65
N GLU A 16 3.01 -5.05 46.95
CA GLU A 16 3.54 -6.12 47.78
C GLU A 16 2.40 -6.68 48.62
N ASN A 17 2.14 -7.98 48.50
CA ASN A 17 1.09 -8.65 49.24
C ASN A 17 1.72 -9.67 50.20
N GLN A 18 1.68 -9.36 51.49
CA GLN A 18 2.25 -10.18 52.56
C GLN A 18 1.49 -11.49 52.79
N GLN A 19 0.19 -11.56 52.48
CA GLN A 19 -0.62 -12.78 52.66
C GLN A 19 -0.29 -13.84 51.61
N MET A 20 -0.03 -13.41 50.38
CA MET A 20 0.28 -14.29 49.25
C MET A 20 1.79 -14.41 48.97
N SER A 21 2.63 -13.73 49.76
CA SER A 21 4.09 -13.73 49.64
C SER A 21 4.59 -13.44 48.21
N PHE A 22 3.99 -12.44 47.55
CA PHE A 22 4.47 -11.95 46.26
C PHE A 22 4.67 -10.44 46.23
N LYS A 23 5.62 -10.02 45.41
CA LYS A 23 5.93 -8.63 45.12
C LYS A 23 5.88 -8.42 43.61
N LEU A 24 5.14 -7.40 43.17
CA LEU A 24 4.95 -7.00 41.80
C LEU A 24 5.67 -5.68 41.56
N ASN A 25 6.51 -5.62 40.55
CA ASN A 25 7.04 -4.38 39.99
C ASN A 25 6.86 -4.39 38.48
N GLY A 26 6.49 -3.28 37.87
CA GLY A 26 6.26 -3.27 36.43
C GLY A 26 6.00 -1.89 35.84
N TYR A 27 5.98 -1.85 34.51
CA TYR A 27 5.60 -0.67 33.74
C TYR A 27 4.41 -1.04 32.86
N ILE A 28 3.36 -0.24 32.95
CA ILE A 28 2.15 -0.39 32.15
C ILE A 28 1.90 0.91 31.40
N THR A 29 1.27 0.85 30.23
CA THR A 29 0.91 2.08 29.52
C THR A 29 -0.37 2.69 30.05
N ASN A 30 -0.46 4.03 30.00
CA ASN A 30 -1.71 4.75 30.27
C ASN A 30 -2.77 4.47 29.18
N ALA A 31 -3.98 5.02 29.34
CA ALA A 31 -5.08 4.86 28.40
C ALA A 31 -4.95 5.69 27.10
N ASN A 32 -3.90 6.51 26.96
CA ASN A 32 -3.64 7.32 25.77
C ASN A 32 -2.76 6.58 24.77
N TYR A 33 -1.97 5.63 25.25
CA TYR A 33 -1.15 4.77 24.41
C TYR A 33 -1.86 3.46 24.11
N SER A 34 -1.85 3.08 22.83
CA SER A 34 -2.33 1.77 22.44
C SER A 34 -1.64 1.27 21.17
N MET A 35 -1.47 -0.04 21.06
CA MET A 35 -0.82 -0.70 19.92
C MET A 35 -1.72 -1.77 19.32
N LYS A 36 -1.55 -2.04 18.03
CA LYS A 36 -2.27 -3.13 17.33
C LYS A 36 -1.84 -4.53 17.81
N LYS A 37 -0.63 -4.68 18.38
CA LYS A 37 -0.09 -5.94 18.89
C LYS A 37 0.12 -5.85 20.39
N CYS A 38 -0.50 -6.75 21.16
CA CYS A 38 -0.27 -6.89 22.59
C CYS A 38 1.18 -7.28 22.85
N THR A 39 1.93 -6.41 23.53
CA THR A 39 3.29 -6.68 23.98
C THR A 39 3.26 -6.86 25.49
N PHE A 40 3.35 -8.11 25.93
CA PHE A 40 3.30 -8.51 27.33
C PHE A 40 4.59 -9.24 27.69
N LEU A 41 5.38 -8.65 28.56
CA LEU A 41 6.62 -9.24 29.08
C LEU A 41 6.42 -9.55 30.56
N LEU A 42 6.50 -10.82 30.91
CA LEU A 42 6.30 -11.30 32.27
C LEU A 42 7.57 -11.99 32.78
N PHE A 43 8.13 -11.45 33.84
CA PHE A 43 9.23 -12.06 34.57
C PHE A 43 8.74 -12.60 35.90
N ILE A 44 9.10 -13.84 36.24
CA ILE A 44 8.87 -14.43 37.57
C ILE A 44 10.24 -14.89 38.10
N ASN A 45 10.65 -14.38 39.27
CA ASN A 45 11.95 -14.71 39.89
C ASN A 45 13.13 -14.63 38.90
N HIS A 46 13.17 -13.55 38.11
CA HIS A 46 14.17 -13.25 37.06
C HIS A 46 14.16 -14.17 35.83
N ARG A 47 13.10 -14.95 35.60
CA ARG A 47 12.91 -15.74 34.37
C ARG A 47 11.77 -15.17 33.55
N LEU A 48 11.95 -15.10 32.23
CA LEU A 48 10.88 -14.78 31.30
C LEU A 48 9.92 -15.97 31.23
N VAL A 49 8.66 -15.74 31.55
CA VAL A 49 7.59 -16.75 31.64
C VAL A 49 6.44 -16.31 30.75
N ASP A 50 5.76 -17.24 30.08
CA ASP A 50 4.49 -16.96 29.43
C ASP A 50 3.32 -17.43 30.31
N SER A 51 2.30 -16.58 30.46
CA SER A 51 1.08 -16.88 31.21
C SER A 51 -0.12 -16.36 30.44
N GLY A 52 -0.84 -17.27 29.79
CA GLY A 52 -2.05 -16.96 29.04
C GLY A 52 -3.20 -16.46 29.93
N SER A 53 -3.30 -16.98 31.16
CA SER A 53 -4.31 -16.58 32.15
C SER A 53 -4.15 -15.11 32.55
N LEU A 54 -2.94 -14.71 32.95
CA LEU A 54 -2.64 -13.33 33.36
C LEU A 54 -2.76 -12.36 32.19
N LYS A 55 -2.33 -12.76 30.99
CA LYS A 55 -2.46 -11.93 29.78
C LYS A 55 -3.93 -11.61 29.45
N LYS A 56 -4.80 -12.62 29.45
CA LYS A 56 -6.24 -12.44 29.20
C LYS A 56 -6.89 -11.58 30.27
N ALA A 57 -6.52 -11.77 31.53
CA ALA A 57 -7.04 -11.00 32.64
C ALA A 57 -6.70 -9.50 32.52
N ILE A 58 -5.46 -9.16 32.16
CA ILE A 58 -5.07 -7.76 31.96
C ILE A 58 -5.69 -7.15 30.71
N ASP A 59 -5.76 -7.90 29.59
CA ASP A 59 -6.44 -7.44 28.37
C ASP A 59 -7.92 -7.09 28.66
N ASN A 60 -8.61 -7.88 29.50
CA ASN A 60 -10.00 -7.58 29.89
C ASN A 60 -10.13 -6.27 30.68
N VAL A 61 -9.16 -5.93 31.55
CA VAL A 61 -9.15 -4.64 32.26
C VAL A 61 -8.97 -3.50 31.25
N TYR A 62 -8.04 -3.62 30.31
CA TYR A 62 -7.75 -2.58 29.33
C TYR A 62 -8.85 -2.38 28.27
N GLN A 63 -9.71 -3.38 28.01
CA GLN A 63 -10.86 -3.23 27.10
C GLN A 63 -11.83 -2.12 27.54
N ALA A 64 -11.91 -1.82 28.83
CA ALA A 64 -12.73 -0.71 29.33
C ALA A 64 -12.12 0.68 29.03
N TYR A 65 -10.80 0.75 28.80
CA TYR A 65 -10.05 2.01 28.68
C TYR A 65 -9.54 2.30 27.26
N LEU A 66 -9.31 1.26 26.44
CA LEU A 66 -8.76 1.36 25.10
C LEU A 66 -9.83 1.18 24.00
N PRO A 67 -9.62 1.73 22.80
CA PRO A 67 -10.47 1.45 21.64
C PRO A 67 -10.52 -0.05 21.30
N LYS A 68 -11.59 -0.48 20.61
CA LYS A 68 -11.73 -1.87 20.15
C LYS A 68 -10.53 -2.29 19.30
N ASN A 69 -10.02 -3.50 19.53
CA ASN A 69 -8.85 -4.10 18.85
C ASN A 69 -7.51 -3.40 19.09
N MET A 70 -7.37 -2.66 20.19
CA MET A 70 -6.11 -2.05 20.61
C MET A 70 -5.64 -2.63 21.95
N HIS A 71 -4.33 -2.78 22.10
CA HIS A 71 -3.70 -3.43 23.26
C HIS A 71 -2.65 -2.53 23.93
N PRO A 72 -2.44 -2.68 25.24
CA PRO A 72 -1.41 -1.97 25.97
C PRO A 72 0.00 -2.55 25.73
N PHE A 73 1.02 -1.80 26.16
CA PHE A 73 2.33 -2.37 26.46
C PHE A 73 2.44 -2.65 27.96
N LEU A 74 2.91 -3.84 28.30
CA LEU A 74 2.96 -4.34 29.66
C LEU A 74 4.31 -5.01 29.93
N TYR A 75 4.99 -4.55 30.97
CA TYR A 75 6.16 -5.20 31.54
C TYR A 75 5.88 -5.47 33.02
N LEU A 76 5.81 -6.73 33.42
CA LEU A 76 5.58 -7.15 34.81
C LEU A 76 6.73 -8.04 35.29
N SER A 77 7.21 -7.78 36.49
CA SER A 77 8.21 -8.57 37.21
C SER A 77 7.65 -8.96 38.57
N LEU A 78 7.38 -10.25 38.75
CA LEU A 78 6.92 -10.84 39.99
C LEU A 78 8.07 -11.54 40.72
N GLU A 79 8.19 -11.25 42.00
CA GLU A 79 8.97 -12.02 42.95
C GLU A 79 7.99 -12.82 43.80
N ILE A 80 8.04 -14.15 43.70
CA ILE A 80 7.14 -15.08 44.41
C ILE A 80 8.02 -16.04 45.19
N ALA A 81 7.65 -16.36 46.43
CA ALA A 81 8.36 -17.35 47.22
C ALA A 81 8.53 -18.68 46.43
N PRO A 82 9.75 -19.23 46.28
CA PRO A 82 10.02 -20.39 45.43
C PRO A 82 9.17 -21.63 45.74
N GLN A 83 8.71 -21.76 46.98
CA GLN A 83 7.83 -22.83 47.46
C GLN A 83 6.41 -22.78 46.87
N ASN A 84 5.99 -21.65 46.31
CA ASN A 84 4.65 -21.42 45.74
C ASN A 84 4.65 -21.44 44.20
N VAL A 85 5.79 -21.70 43.57
CA VAL A 85 5.95 -21.71 42.11
C VAL A 85 6.26 -23.15 41.67
N ASP A 86 5.35 -23.77 40.90
CA ASP A 86 5.62 -25.09 40.33
C ASP A 86 6.53 -24.93 39.10
N VAL A 87 7.82 -25.08 39.34
CA VAL A 87 8.83 -25.13 38.28
C VAL A 87 8.88 -26.56 37.78
N ASN A 88 8.01 -26.92 36.84
CA ASN A 88 8.10 -28.19 36.13
C ASN A 88 9.44 -28.23 35.35
N VAL A 89 10.46 -28.88 35.92
CA VAL A 89 11.87 -28.78 35.51
C VAL A 89 12.13 -29.51 34.19
N HIS A 90 11.87 -28.83 33.07
CA HIS A 90 12.58 -29.08 31.83
C HIS A 90 13.04 -27.74 31.22
N PRO A 91 14.30 -27.62 30.75
CA PRO A 91 14.87 -26.37 30.24
C PRO A 91 14.11 -25.67 29.09
N THR A 92 13.11 -26.33 28.52
CA THR A 92 12.37 -25.91 27.32
C THR A 92 10.88 -25.63 27.54
N LYS A 93 10.33 -25.82 28.75
CA LYS A 93 8.92 -25.47 29.03
C LYS A 93 8.82 -24.02 29.48
N HIS A 94 8.13 -23.20 28.66
CA HIS A 94 7.94 -21.75 28.83
C HIS A 94 6.71 -21.37 29.68
N GLU A 95 5.93 -22.34 30.13
CA GLU A 95 4.68 -22.14 30.89
C GLU A 95 4.88 -22.52 32.36
N VAL A 96 4.44 -21.66 33.27
CA VAL A 96 4.53 -21.85 34.73
C VAL A 96 3.13 -21.78 35.33
N HIS A 97 2.80 -22.72 36.22
CA HIS A 97 1.62 -22.65 37.06
C HIS A 97 2.08 -22.36 38.50
N PHE A 98 1.33 -21.57 39.24
CA PHE A 98 1.68 -21.20 40.61
C PHE A 98 0.51 -21.43 41.57
N LEU A 99 0.85 -21.66 42.83
CA LEU A 99 -0.12 -21.89 43.89
C LEU A 99 -0.91 -20.59 44.12
N HIS A 100 -2.25 -20.68 44.08
CA HIS A 100 -3.17 -19.53 44.15
C HIS A 100 -3.13 -18.59 42.92
N GLU A 101 -2.96 -19.14 41.72
CA GLU A 101 -2.90 -18.37 40.46
C GLU A 101 -4.04 -17.37 40.29
N ASP A 102 -5.29 -17.80 40.47
CA ASP A 102 -6.48 -16.95 40.28
C ASP A 102 -6.47 -15.72 41.20
N ALA A 103 -6.07 -15.90 42.46
CA ALA A 103 -6.08 -14.82 43.45
C ALA A 103 -4.94 -13.82 43.23
N ILE A 104 -3.79 -14.25 42.69
CA ILE A 104 -2.70 -13.35 42.30
C ILE A 104 -3.12 -12.54 41.06
N ILE A 105 -3.78 -13.18 40.09
CA ILE A 105 -4.30 -12.51 38.89
C ILE A 105 -5.30 -11.42 39.28
N GLU A 106 -6.27 -11.73 40.14
CA GLU A 106 -7.28 -10.79 40.61
C GLU A 106 -6.64 -9.57 41.30
N ASN A 107 -5.64 -9.79 42.16
CA ASN A 107 -4.94 -8.72 42.83
C ASN A 107 -4.15 -7.81 41.85
N ILE A 108 -3.52 -8.39 40.82
CA ILE A 108 -2.83 -7.63 39.77
C ILE A 108 -3.83 -6.79 38.97
N GLN A 109 -5.01 -7.32 38.64
CA GLN A 109 -6.06 -6.60 37.93
C GLN A 109 -6.51 -5.37 38.72
N GLU A 110 -6.78 -5.53 40.02
CA GLU A 110 -7.20 -4.43 40.90
C GLU A 110 -6.14 -3.31 41.00
N VAL A 111 -4.85 -3.68 41.09
CA VAL A 111 -3.74 -2.72 41.12
C VAL A 111 -3.64 -1.94 39.81
N ILE A 112 -3.78 -2.62 38.66
CA ILE A 112 -3.74 -1.99 37.33
C ILE A 112 -4.95 -1.07 37.15
N GLU A 113 -6.16 -1.53 37.51
CA GLU A 113 -7.39 -0.76 37.40
C GLU A 113 -7.31 0.52 38.24
N THR A 114 -6.86 0.42 39.50
CA THR A 114 -6.66 1.57 40.40
C THR A 114 -5.67 2.58 39.80
N LYS A 115 -4.58 2.11 39.16
CA LYS A 115 -3.59 2.98 38.52
C LYS A 115 -4.10 3.65 37.25
N LEU A 116 -4.93 2.98 36.46
CA LEU A 116 -5.57 3.55 35.27
C LEU A 116 -6.66 4.58 35.64
N LEU A 117 -7.42 4.33 36.71
CA LEU A 117 -8.37 5.29 37.27
C LEU A 117 -7.68 6.57 37.78
N GLY A 118 -6.57 6.42 38.53
CA GLY A 118 -5.81 7.56 39.05
C GLY A 118 -5.15 8.43 37.98
N SER A 119 -4.88 7.88 36.79
CA SER A 119 -4.19 8.57 35.69
C SER A 119 -5.12 9.25 34.68
N ASN A 120 -6.45 9.16 34.88
CA ASN A 120 -7.46 9.69 33.95
C ASN A 120 -7.77 11.20 34.12
N GLN A 121 -7.06 11.93 35.01
CA GLN A 121 -7.33 13.36 35.27
C GLN A 121 -6.92 14.31 34.12
N SER A 122 -6.32 13.80 33.05
CA SER A 122 -5.88 14.58 31.89
C SER A 122 -6.31 13.93 30.57
N ARG A 123 -7.62 13.72 30.39
CA ARG A 123 -8.21 13.43 29.07
C ARG A 123 -8.63 14.73 28.38
N THR A 124 -7.89 15.14 27.36
CA THR A 124 -8.38 16.02 26.30
C THR A 124 -9.06 15.14 25.27
N TYR A 125 -10.39 15.10 25.24
CA TYR A 125 -11.11 14.49 24.12
C TYR A 125 -11.32 15.55 23.04
N TYR A 126 -10.89 15.26 21.81
CA TYR A 126 -11.53 15.88 20.65
C TYR A 126 -12.87 15.19 20.44
N THR A 127 -13.90 15.66 21.16
CA THR A 127 -15.29 15.34 20.83
C THR A 127 -15.69 16.13 19.60
N GLN A 128 -15.90 15.45 18.49
CA GLN A 128 -16.57 16.01 17.33
C GLN A 128 -17.97 16.47 17.78
N ALA A 129 -18.21 17.78 17.76
CA ALA A 129 -19.50 18.35 18.13
C ALA A 129 -20.56 17.87 17.14
N LEU A 130 -21.47 17.01 17.60
CA LEU A 130 -22.72 16.73 16.90
C LEU A 130 -23.55 18.03 16.88
N LEU A 131 -23.98 18.43 15.69
CA LEU A 131 -24.85 19.58 15.45
C LEU A 131 -26.12 19.48 16.31
N PRO A 132 -26.56 20.55 17.01
CA PRO A 132 -27.81 20.54 17.75
C PRO A 132 -28.97 20.48 16.74
N GLY A 133 -29.71 19.38 16.70
CA GLY A 133 -30.97 19.30 15.94
C GLY A 133 -31.31 17.99 15.25
N ALA A 134 -30.50 16.93 15.33
CA ALA A 134 -30.87 15.62 14.80
C ALA A 134 -31.37 14.69 15.93
N SER A 135 -32.67 14.41 15.96
CA SER A 135 -33.28 13.46 16.91
C SER A 135 -32.83 12.03 16.62
N VAL A 136 -32.17 11.39 17.58
CA VAL A 136 -31.90 9.94 17.59
C VAL A 136 -32.77 9.30 18.67
N THR A 137 -33.71 8.47 18.24
CA THR A 137 -34.48 7.57 19.11
C THR A 137 -33.59 6.37 19.47
N LEU A 138 -33.34 6.16 20.77
CA LEU A 138 -32.75 4.93 21.31
C LEU A 138 -33.85 3.88 21.45
N PRO A 139 -33.60 2.58 21.18
CA PRO A 139 -34.44 1.51 21.69
C PRO A 139 -33.76 0.82 22.87
N ASP A 140 -34.45 0.86 24.01
CA ASP A 140 -34.31 -0.10 25.10
C ASP A 140 -34.81 -1.49 24.68
N ASP A 141 -34.27 -2.49 25.37
CA ASP A 141 -34.52 -3.93 25.24
C ASP A 141 -35.94 -4.33 25.72
N TYR A 142 -36.32 -5.58 25.40
CA TYR A 142 -37.51 -6.38 25.75
C TYR A 142 -38.63 -6.54 24.71
N GLY A 143 -38.55 -7.66 23.98
CA GLY A 143 -39.67 -8.61 23.83
C GLY A 143 -40.53 -8.58 22.56
N GLY A 144 -40.42 -9.64 21.74
CA GLY A 144 -41.54 -10.17 20.95
C GLY A 144 -41.47 -10.00 19.43
N ASN A 145 -41.37 -11.15 18.72
CA ASN A 145 -41.78 -11.43 17.34
C ASN A 145 -42.02 -10.26 16.36
N SER A 146 -41.19 -10.15 15.33
CA SER A 146 -41.53 -10.41 13.91
C SER A 146 -40.49 -9.81 12.97
N CYS A 147 -40.41 -10.40 11.79
CA CYS A 147 -39.38 -10.32 10.77
C CYS A 147 -39.37 -9.03 9.92
N LEU A 148 -38.15 -8.61 9.52
CA LEU A 148 -37.66 -8.21 8.17
C LEU A 148 -36.76 -6.96 8.19
N GLY A 149 -35.50 -7.13 7.75
CA GLY A 149 -34.57 -6.03 7.41
C GLY A 149 -33.19 -6.09 8.08
N GLY A 150 -32.48 -7.22 8.02
CA GLY A 150 -31.13 -7.35 8.58
C GLY A 150 -30.05 -6.75 7.66
N LYS A 151 -29.17 -5.91 8.23
CA LYS A 151 -27.82 -5.72 7.68
C LYS A 151 -27.03 -7.01 7.95
N ASP A 152 -26.64 -7.71 6.90
CA ASP A 152 -25.96 -9.00 6.98
C ASP A 152 -24.67 -8.92 7.80
N LYS A 153 -24.61 -9.71 8.88
CA LYS A 153 -23.32 -10.18 9.42
C LYS A 153 -22.82 -11.25 8.45
N PRO A 154 -21.62 -11.11 7.87
CA PRO A 154 -21.10 -12.12 6.96
C PRO A 154 -20.92 -13.45 7.72
N TYR A 155 -21.49 -14.51 7.16
CA TYR A 155 -21.43 -15.85 7.74
C TYR A 155 -19.99 -16.40 7.69
N ALA A 156 -19.66 -17.36 8.53
CA ALA A 156 -18.30 -17.93 8.63
C ALA A 156 -17.75 -18.47 7.29
N HIS A 157 -18.60 -18.89 6.36
CA HIS A 157 -18.21 -19.34 5.01
C HIS A 157 -17.94 -18.20 4.02
N GLN A 158 -18.31 -16.97 4.38
CA GLN A 158 -17.99 -15.72 3.66
C GLN A 158 -16.75 -15.03 4.23
N MET A 159 -16.22 -15.51 5.36
CA MET A 159 -15.00 -14.97 5.95
C MET A 159 -13.77 -15.47 5.18
N VAL A 160 -13.06 -14.52 4.59
CA VAL A 160 -11.77 -14.73 3.92
C VAL A 160 -10.67 -14.64 4.98
N ARG A 161 -9.71 -15.58 4.97
CA ARG A 161 -8.61 -15.65 5.96
C ARG A 161 -7.58 -14.52 5.88
N THR A 162 -7.67 -13.69 4.85
CA THR A 162 -6.74 -12.61 4.53
C THR A 162 -7.54 -11.35 4.29
N ASP A 163 -7.38 -10.34 5.15
CA ASP A 163 -7.87 -8.98 4.89
C ASP A 163 -6.88 -8.29 3.93
N SER A 164 -7.39 -7.55 2.95
CA SER A 164 -6.56 -6.76 2.04
C SER A 164 -5.76 -5.66 2.74
N ARG A 165 -6.16 -5.32 3.98
CA ARG A 165 -5.54 -4.35 4.88
C ARG A 165 -4.55 -4.97 5.86
N ASP A 166 -4.44 -6.30 5.90
CA ASP A 166 -3.47 -6.98 6.77
C ASP A 166 -2.06 -6.81 6.21
N GLN A 167 -1.16 -6.35 7.08
CA GLN A 167 0.24 -6.06 6.72
C GLN A 167 1.04 -7.38 6.62
N LYS A 168 1.54 -7.70 5.42
CA LYS A 168 2.43 -8.85 5.18
C LYS A 168 3.86 -8.57 5.68
N LEU A 169 4.62 -9.62 5.98
CA LEU A 169 6.00 -9.52 6.48
C LEU A 169 6.94 -8.77 5.53
N ASP A 170 6.66 -8.81 4.23
CA ASP A 170 7.45 -8.18 3.18
C ASP A 170 7.45 -6.64 3.29
N ALA A 171 6.43 -6.04 3.93
CA ALA A 171 6.37 -4.60 4.21
C ALA A 171 7.46 -4.10 5.18
N PHE A 172 8.18 -5.00 5.86
CA PHE A 172 9.26 -4.68 6.78
C PHE A 172 10.66 -4.74 6.15
N VAL A 173 10.76 -5.19 4.90
CA VAL A 173 12.04 -5.23 4.16
C VAL A 173 12.22 -3.89 3.42
N LYS A 174 12.78 -2.89 4.11
CA LYS A 174 13.23 -1.64 3.47
C LYS A 174 14.70 -1.78 3.02
N PRO A 175 15.04 -1.52 1.75
CA PRO A 175 16.44 -1.38 1.34
C PRO A 175 17.09 -0.18 2.04
N LYS A 176 18.40 -0.27 2.31
CA LYS A 176 19.21 0.84 2.84
C LYS A 176 19.16 2.02 1.86
N GLN A 177 18.65 3.17 2.31
CA GLN A 177 18.76 4.42 1.57
C GLN A 177 20.23 4.87 1.51
N VAL A 178 20.67 5.26 0.32
CA VAL A 178 21.88 6.07 0.14
C VAL A 178 21.52 7.50 0.51
N GLU A 179 22.13 8.01 1.58
CA GLU A 179 21.96 9.39 2.04
C GLU A 179 22.57 10.37 1.01
N ASN A 180 21.76 11.29 0.49
CA ASN A 180 22.26 12.54 -0.08
C ASN A 180 21.66 13.72 0.68
N LEU A 181 22.55 14.58 1.16
CA LEU A 181 22.30 15.76 1.98
C LEU A 181 21.61 16.87 1.19
N THR A 182 20.48 17.39 1.70
CA THR A 182 20.15 18.83 1.58
C THR A 182 19.39 19.33 2.81
N ASN A 183 19.99 20.32 3.47
CA ASN A 183 19.39 21.15 4.51
C ASN A 183 18.38 22.13 3.90
N SER A 184 17.21 22.30 4.52
CA SER A 184 16.67 23.64 4.85
C SER A 184 15.35 23.55 5.62
N ASP A 185 15.33 24.22 6.78
CA ASP A 185 14.17 24.62 7.56
C ASP A 185 13.13 25.41 6.76
N SER A 186 11.84 25.20 7.04
CA SER A 186 10.89 26.31 7.29
C SER A 186 9.48 25.84 7.68
N THR A 187 9.14 26.12 8.94
CA THR A 187 7.87 26.66 9.48
C THR A 187 6.57 26.58 8.67
N SER A 188 5.57 26.01 9.34
CA SER A 188 4.12 26.09 9.13
C SER A 188 3.56 27.50 8.95
N MET A 189 2.56 27.65 8.08
CA MET A 189 1.41 28.56 8.28
C MET A 189 0.22 28.03 7.48
N GLY A 190 -0.91 27.85 8.18
CA GLY A 190 -2.17 27.40 7.57
C GLY A 190 -2.95 28.55 6.93
N VAL A 191 -3.82 28.20 5.99
CA VAL A 191 -4.92 29.05 5.52
C VAL A 191 -6.11 28.16 5.17
N ASN A 192 -7.27 28.51 5.73
CA ASN A 192 -8.59 27.98 5.41
C ASN A 192 -9.02 28.37 4.00
N GLU A 193 -9.80 27.53 3.31
CA GLU A 193 -10.99 28.03 2.61
C GLU A 193 -11.98 26.92 2.27
N THR A 194 -13.24 27.31 2.39
CA THR A 194 -14.51 26.61 2.24
C THR A 194 -14.95 26.46 0.78
N SER A 195 -15.57 25.33 0.41
CA SER A 195 -16.75 25.31 -0.50
C SER A 195 -17.36 23.91 -0.64
N GLU A 196 -18.57 23.89 -1.17
CA GLU A 196 -19.63 22.91 -1.01
C GLU A 196 -19.63 21.80 -2.08
N GLY A 197 -20.12 20.62 -1.68
CA GLY A 197 -21.05 19.78 -2.45
C GLY A 197 -20.78 19.46 -3.92
N SER A 198 -20.04 18.38 -4.18
CA SER A 198 -20.40 17.36 -5.16
C SER A 198 -19.59 16.09 -4.89
N SER A 199 -20.21 14.92 -5.00
CA SER A 199 -19.51 13.63 -4.95
C SER A 199 -18.75 13.43 -6.26
N GLU A 200 -17.67 14.19 -6.44
CA GLU A 200 -16.71 14.02 -7.53
C GLU A 200 -15.78 12.86 -7.22
N ILE A 201 -15.59 11.98 -8.19
CA ILE A 201 -14.53 10.97 -8.16
C ILE A 201 -13.22 11.77 -8.33
N ASN A 202 -12.52 12.02 -7.21
CA ASN A 202 -11.21 12.67 -7.20
C ASN A 202 -10.28 11.97 -8.18
N ALA A 203 -9.53 12.73 -8.98
CA ALA A 203 -8.58 12.19 -9.94
C ALA A 203 -7.53 11.29 -9.24
N PRO A 204 -6.96 10.30 -9.94
CA PRO A 204 -5.85 9.53 -9.41
C PRO A 204 -4.62 10.45 -9.42
N GLU A 205 -4.07 10.75 -8.25
CA GLU A 205 -2.94 11.66 -8.10
C GLU A 205 -1.71 10.88 -7.65
N CYS A 206 -0.71 10.72 -8.52
CA CYS A 206 0.58 10.17 -8.12
C CYS A 206 1.59 11.30 -7.87
N GLY A 207 2.24 11.28 -6.71
CA GLY A 207 3.35 12.19 -6.38
C GLY A 207 3.18 13.02 -5.10
N THR A 208 4.31 13.30 -4.44
CA THR A 208 4.39 14.01 -3.14
C THR A 208 4.51 15.53 -3.25
N ASN A 209 4.27 16.12 -4.43
CA ASN A 209 4.52 17.55 -4.66
C ASN A 209 3.35 18.43 -4.16
N PRO A 210 3.55 19.30 -3.15
CA PRO A 210 2.46 20.04 -2.51
C PRO A 210 1.87 21.20 -3.35
N LYS A 211 2.41 21.45 -4.56
CA LYS A 211 1.92 22.50 -5.47
C LYS A 211 1.85 21.95 -6.90
N ARG A 212 0.75 21.27 -7.22
CA ARG A 212 0.44 20.90 -8.61
C ARG A 212 0.06 22.13 -9.44
N ARG A 213 0.57 22.19 -10.67
CA ARG A 213 0.13 23.12 -11.72
C ARG A 213 -1.30 22.77 -12.11
N GLU A 214 -2.18 23.75 -12.04
CA GLU A 214 -3.55 23.65 -12.56
C GLU A 214 -3.52 23.56 -14.09
N ILE A 215 -4.09 22.50 -14.66
CA ILE A 215 -4.16 22.30 -16.11
C ILE A 215 -5.49 22.85 -16.65
N LYS A 216 -5.39 23.82 -17.57
CA LYS A 216 -6.54 24.50 -18.19
C LYS A 216 -6.76 24.14 -19.66
N LEU A 217 -5.94 23.22 -20.19
CA LEU A 217 -6.02 22.78 -21.58
C LEU A 217 -7.29 21.94 -21.78
N THR A 218 -8.18 22.39 -22.65
CA THR A 218 -9.45 21.70 -22.92
C THR A 218 -9.24 20.33 -23.54
N SER A 219 -8.15 20.13 -24.29
CA SER A 219 -7.70 18.84 -24.82
C SER A 219 -7.49 17.81 -23.71
N VAL A 220 -6.69 18.14 -22.69
CA VAL A 220 -6.39 17.29 -21.53
C VAL A 220 -7.64 17.09 -20.67
N LEU A 221 -8.38 18.16 -20.38
CA LEU A 221 -9.63 18.06 -19.60
C LEU A 221 -10.67 17.16 -20.31
N SER A 222 -10.76 17.23 -21.64
CA SER A 222 -11.63 16.35 -22.43
C SER A 222 -11.22 14.88 -22.32
N LEU A 223 -9.91 14.56 -22.35
CA LEU A 223 -9.42 13.19 -22.18
C LEU A 223 -9.71 12.67 -20.77
N GLN A 224 -9.50 13.50 -19.74
CA GLN A 224 -9.85 13.16 -18.36
C GLN A 224 -11.35 12.90 -18.18
N GLU A 225 -12.21 13.69 -18.82
CA GLU A 225 -13.66 13.47 -18.81
C GLU A 225 -14.06 12.17 -19.52
N GLU A 226 -13.44 11.84 -20.65
CA GLU A 226 -13.69 10.60 -21.39
C GLU A 226 -13.34 9.38 -20.55
N LEU A 227 -12.17 9.41 -19.88
CA LEU A 227 -11.77 8.40 -18.90
C LEU A 227 -12.81 8.27 -17.79
N LYS A 228 -13.21 9.39 -17.16
CA LYS A 228 -14.21 9.40 -16.07
C LYS A 228 -15.57 8.83 -16.49
N LYS A 229 -16.02 9.12 -17.73
CA LYS A 229 -17.29 8.61 -18.28
C LYS A 229 -17.24 7.09 -18.58
N ASN A 230 -16.05 6.55 -18.81
CA ASN A 230 -15.84 5.14 -19.14
C ASN A 230 -15.60 4.24 -17.92
N ILE A 231 -15.55 4.78 -16.70
CA ILE A 231 -15.27 4.00 -15.48
C ILE A 231 -16.37 2.97 -15.21
N HIS A 232 -15.96 1.75 -14.87
CA HIS A 232 -16.83 0.74 -14.29
C HIS A 232 -16.74 0.73 -12.76
N SER A 233 -17.75 1.25 -12.08
CA SER A 233 -17.78 1.37 -10.61
C SER A 233 -17.62 0.03 -9.87
N GLY A 234 -18.27 -1.04 -10.35
CA GLY A 234 -18.13 -2.37 -9.74
C GLY A 234 -16.71 -2.97 -9.82
N VAL A 235 -16.04 -2.82 -10.96
CA VAL A 235 -14.64 -3.25 -11.13
C VAL A 235 -13.71 -2.36 -10.32
N ARG A 236 -14.00 -1.06 -10.22
CA ARG A 236 -13.24 -0.13 -9.36
C ARG A 236 -13.31 -0.54 -7.89
N ASP A 237 -14.51 -0.83 -7.38
CA ASP A 237 -14.72 -1.34 -6.02
C ASP A 237 -13.96 -2.65 -5.78
N MET A 238 -14.01 -3.56 -6.76
CA MET A 238 -13.26 -4.81 -6.73
C MET A 238 -11.75 -4.57 -6.58
N PHE A 239 -11.15 -3.64 -7.33
CA PHE A 239 -9.74 -3.33 -7.17
C PHE A 239 -9.44 -2.60 -5.86
N GLN A 240 -10.28 -1.67 -5.40
CA GLN A 240 -10.05 -0.98 -4.12
C GLN A 240 -10.04 -1.94 -2.93
N ASN A 241 -10.82 -3.01 -2.99
CA ASN A 241 -11.00 -3.98 -1.91
C ASN A 241 -10.41 -5.37 -2.20
N ASN A 242 -9.58 -5.51 -3.25
CA ASN A 242 -8.96 -6.80 -3.59
C ASN A 242 -7.94 -7.24 -2.53
N THR A 243 -7.73 -8.55 -2.42
CA THR A 243 -6.55 -9.14 -1.78
C THR A 243 -5.69 -9.79 -2.86
N PHE A 244 -4.43 -9.38 -2.98
CA PHE A 244 -3.49 -10.01 -3.89
C PHE A 244 -3.15 -11.43 -3.40
N VAL A 245 -3.26 -12.41 -4.30
CA VAL A 245 -2.99 -13.82 -4.03
C VAL A 245 -1.60 -14.23 -4.52
N GLY A 246 -1.25 -13.89 -5.77
CA GLY A 246 0.05 -14.24 -6.34
C GLY A 246 0.11 -14.05 -7.85
N CYS A 247 1.33 -14.02 -8.41
CA CYS A 247 1.52 -14.04 -9.86
C CYS A 247 1.40 -15.47 -10.40
N VAL A 248 0.67 -15.65 -11.50
CA VAL A 248 0.64 -16.92 -12.26
C VAL A 248 1.88 -16.98 -13.16
N ASP A 249 2.03 -15.94 -13.97
CA ASP A 249 3.15 -15.68 -14.86
C ASP A 249 3.35 -14.16 -14.99
N GLU A 250 4.13 -13.72 -15.97
CA GLU A 250 4.43 -12.31 -16.22
C GLU A 250 3.21 -11.49 -16.66
N GLU A 251 2.25 -12.15 -17.33
CA GLU A 251 1.06 -11.52 -17.89
C GLU A 251 -0.12 -11.58 -16.93
N PHE A 252 -0.23 -12.65 -16.13
CA PHE A 252 -1.39 -12.93 -15.31
C PHE A 252 -1.09 -13.01 -13.82
N SER A 253 -1.99 -12.42 -13.03
CA SER A 253 -1.98 -12.48 -11.57
C SER A 253 -3.32 -12.92 -11.02
N LEU A 254 -3.30 -13.42 -9.78
CA LEU A 254 -4.47 -13.83 -9.03
C LEU A 254 -4.78 -12.78 -7.96
N MET A 255 -6.05 -12.40 -7.91
CA MET A 255 -6.57 -11.65 -6.79
C MET A 255 -7.90 -12.22 -6.31
N GLN A 256 -8.14 -12.05 -5.03
CA GLN A 256 -9.39 -12.39 -4.40
C GLN A 256 -10.19 -11.13 -4.12
N HIS A 257 -11.49 -11.16 -4.40
CA HIS A 257 -12.41 -10.15 -3.92
C HIS A 257 -13.66 -10.84 -3.38
N GLN A 258 -14.01 -10.55 -2.13
CA GLN A 258 -15.05 -11.26 -1.40
C GLN A 258 -14.80 -12.78 -1.46
N THR A 259 -15.81 -13.57 -1.82
CA THR A 259 -15.70 -15.03 -1.92
C THR A 259 -15.13 -15.54 -3.24
N LYS A 260 -14.74 -14.65 -4.15
CA LYS A 260 -14.40 -15.00 -5.53
C LYS A 260 -12.91 -14.83 -5.81
N LEU A 261 -12.36 -15.76 -6.58
CA LEU A 261 -10.99 -15.73 -7.07
C LEU A 261 -11.00 -15.33 -8.55
N TYR A 262 -10.14 -14.38 -8.89
CA TYR A 262 -10.04 -13.80 -10.22
C TYR A 262 -8.63 -13.99 -10.78
N LEU A 263 -8.57 -14.38 -12.04
CA LEU A 263 -7.40 -14.27 -12.90
C LEU A 263 -7.46 -12.90 -13.59
N VAL A 264 -6.37 -12.16 -13.50
CA VAL A 264 -6.28 -10.76 -13.94
C VAL A 264 -5.11 -10.61 -14.90
N ASN A 265 -5.35 -9.97 -16.04
CA ASN A 265 -4.31 -9.65 -17.01
C ASN A 265 -3.54 -8.39 -16.56
N THR A 266 -2.42 -8.61 -15.89
CA THR A 266 -1.52 -7.57 -15.37
C THR A 266 -1.01 -6.64 -16.47
N THR A 267 -0.72 -7.17 -17.66
CA THR A 267 -0.26 -6.38 -18.81
C THR A 267 -1.29 -5.33 -19.21
N LYS A 268 -2.54 -5.73 -19.46
CA LYS A 268 -3.63 -4.80 -19.81
C LYS A 268 -3.93 -3.79 -18.70
N LEU A 269 -3.94 -4.24 -17.45
CA LEU A 269 -4.20 -3.36 -16.31
C LEU A 269 -3.10 -2.31 -16.13
N SER A 270 -1.84 -2.72 -16.24
CA SER A 270 -0.71 -1.80 -16.12
C SER A 270 -0.69 -0.80 -17.28
N ALA A 271 -0.95 -1.23 -18.51
CA ALA A 271 -1.10 -0.32 -19.65
C ALA A 271 -2.21 0.71 -19.42
N GLU A 272 -3.39 0.30 -18.95
CA GLU A 272 -4.47 1.23 -18.65
C GLU A 272 -4.12 2.18 -17.49
N LEU A 273 -3.48 1.65 -16.43
CA LEU A 273 -3.02 2.46 -15.30
C LEU A 273 -2.04 3.55 -15.77
N PHE A 274 -1.01 3.19 -16.54
CA PHE A 274 0.00 4.15 -16.98
C PHE A 274 -0.55 5.16 -17.98
N TYR A 275 -1.51 4.77 -18.82
CA TYR A 275 -2.23 5.71 -19.68
C TYR A 275 -2.98 6.75 -18.82
N GLN A 276 -3.73 6.30 -17.82
CA GLN A 276 -4.47 7.18 -16.92
C GLN A 276 -3.55 8.10 -16.14
N LEU A 277 -2.47 7.58 -15.57
CA LEU A 277 -1.47 8.40 -14.87
C LEU A 277 -0.89 9.46 -15.80
N THR A 278 -0.56 9.10 -17.04
CA THR A 278 -0.04 10.08 -18.02
C THR A 278 -1.06 11.19 -18.35
N VAL A 279 -2.35 10.87 -18.40
CA VAL A 279 -3.40 11.88 -18.68
C VAL A 279 -3.74 12.72 -17.44
N PHE A 280 -3.79 12.13 -16.25
CA PHE A 280 -4.16 12.82 -15.01
C PHE A 280 -3.01 13.63 -14.39
N ASP A 281 -1.77 13.21 -14.60
CA ASP A 281 -0.57 13.85 -14.05
C ASP A 281 0.14 14.74 -15.08
N PHE A 282 -0.50 14.99 -16.23
CA PHE A 282 -0.03 15.89 -17.28
C PHE A 282 0.52 17.21 -16.70
N GLY A 283 1.75 17.55 -17.09
CA GLY A 283 2.48 18.75 -16.63
C GLY A 283 2.90 18.74 -15.15
N ASN A 284 2.80 17.61 -14.46
CA ASN A 284 3.04 17.49 -13.02
C ASN A 284 3.84 16.24 -12.61
N PHE A 285 4.48 15.55 -13.56
CA PHE A 285 5.27 14.35 -13.29
C PHE A 285 6.51 14.65 -12.44
N GLY A 286 6.97 13.64 -11.70
CA GLY A 286 8.35 13.59 -11.23
C GLY A 286 9.31 13.26 -12.37
N LEU A 287 10.61 13.46 -12.14
CA LEU A 287 11.67 13.13 -13.10
C LEU A 287 12.31 11.79 -12.75
N LEU A 288 12.13 10.77 -13.60
CA LEU A 288 12.95 9.56 -13.58
C LEU A 288 14.23 9.86 -14.35
N ARG A 289 15.34 10.08 -13.62
CA ARG A 289 16.64 10.40 -14.22
C ARG A 289 17.38 9.14 -14.61
N LEU A 290 17.84 9.07 -15.87
CA LEU A 290 18.70 8.00 -16.33
C LEU A 290 20.06 8.09 -15.62
N SER A 291 20.63 6.94 -15.27
CA SER A 291 21.97 6.88 -14.66
C SER A 291 23.05 7.41 -15.61
N GLU A 292 22.85 7.17 -16.90
CA GLU A 292 23.69 7.65 -17.99
C GLU A 292 22.80 8.29 -19.07
N PRO A 293 23.19 9.45 -19.63
CA PRO A 293 22.53 10.02 -20.80
C PRO A 293 22.48 9.02 -21.95
N ALA A 294 21.30 8.83 -22.55
CA ALA A 294 21.11 7.88 -23.65
C ALA A 294 20.98 8.62 -24.99
N PRO A 295 21.95 8.49 -25.91
CA PRO A 295 21.87 9.16 -27.21
C PRO A 295 20.65 8.70 -28.02
N ILE A 296 19.79 9.63 -28.43
CA ILE A 296 18.60 9.30 -29.23
C ILE A 296 18.98 8.61 -30.54
N TYR A 297 20.11 9.00 -31.13
CA TYR A 297 20.62 8.40 -32.36
C TYR A 297 20.84 6.89 -32.20
N ASP A 298 21.54 6.49 -31.14
CA ASP A 298 21.87 5.09 -30.87
C ASP A 298 20.60 4.29 -30.54
N LEU A 299 19.69 4.87 -29.75
CA LEU A 299 18.39 4.27 -29.46
C LEU A 299 17.56 4.07 -30.73
N ALA A 300 17.52 5.04 -31.63
CA ALA A 300 16.80 4.92 -32.89
C ALA A 300 17.43 3.85 -33.81
N MET A 301 18.76 3.80 -33.89
CA MET A 301 19.46 2.75 -34.65
C MET A 301 19.16 1.36 -34.11
N LEU A 302 19.23 1.18 -32.79
CA LEU A 302 18.86 -0.08 -32.12
C LEU A 302 17.41 -0.46 -32.44
N ALA A 303 16.48 0.50 -32.37
CA ALA A 303 15.08 0.25 -32.68
C ALA A 303 14.88 -0.20 -34.13
N LEU A 304 15.48 0.49 -35.09
CA LEU A 304 15.39 0.17 -36.52
C LEU A 304 16.02 -1.19 -36.86
N ASP A 305 16.90 -1.73 -36.02
CA ASP A 305 17.46 -3.08 -36.13
C ASP A 305 16.53 -4.18 -35.58
N LEU A 306 15.51 -3.82 -34.80
CA LEU A 306 14.49 -4.74 -34.29
C LEU A 306 13.40 -4.98 -35.35
N GLU A 307 12.90 -6.22 -35.42
CA GLU A 307 11.82 -6.60 -36.34
C GLU A 307 10.52 -5.83 -36.05
N GLU A 308 10.30 -5.52 -34.77
CA GLU A 308 9.14 -4.77 -34.27
C GLU A 308 9.07 -3.33 -34.79
N SER A 309 10.18 -2.76 -35.28
CA SER A 309 10.17 -1.44 -35.92
C SER A 309 9.37 -1.41 -37.23
N GLY A 310 9.19 -2.57 -37.86
CA GLY A 310 8.60 -2.66 -39.20
C GLY A 310 9.44 -2.02 -40.29
N TRP A 311 10.71 -1.67 -40.02
CA TRP A 311 11.59 -1.06 -41.01
C TRP A 311 11.86 -2.02 -42.18
N THR A 312 11.85 -1.46 -43.37
CA THR A 312 12.20 -2.14 -44.62
C THR A 312 13.17 -1.30 -45.45
N GLU A 313 13.84 -1.91 -46.41
CA GLU A 313 14.72 -1.17 -47.34
C GLU A 313 14.00 -0.06 -48.12
N ALA A 314 12.66 -0.12 -48.22
CA ALA A 314 11.85 0.90 -48.87
C ALA A 314 11.74 2.21 -48.06
N ASP A 315 11.97 2.16 -46.75
CA ASP A 315 11.88 3.32 -45.85
C ASP A 315 13.16 4.19 -45.89
N GLY A 316 14.20 3.70 -46.55
CA GLY A 316 15.47 4.40 -46.73
C GLY A 316 16.55 4.03 -45.70
N PRO A 317 17.72 4.69 -45.76
CA PRO A 317 18.85 4.38 -44.90
C PRO A 317 18.54 4.63 -43.42
N LYS A 318 18.84 3.66 -42.57
CA LYS A 318 18.59 3.74 -41.11
C LYS A 318 19.30 4.94 -40.48
N GLU A 319 20.51 5.26 -40.94
CA GLU A 319 21.30 6.37 -40.42
C GLU A 319 20.63 7.73 -40.66
N ASP A 320 19.93 7.87 -41.78
CA ASP A 320 19.23 9.11 -42.12
C ASP A 320 17.91 9.22 -41.36
N LEU A 321 17.19 8.10 -41.18
CA LEU A 321 16.02 8.03 -40.31
C LEU A 321 16.37 8.34 -38.85
N ALA A 322 17.45 7.77 -38.32
CA ALA A 322 17.90 8.02 -36.96
C ALA A 322 18.30 9.49 -36.76
N LYS A 323 19.00 10.13 -37.72
CA LYS A 323 19.27 11.58 -37.66
C LYS A 323 17.99 12.40 -37.67
N TYR A 324 17.04 12.05 -38.53
CA TYR A 324 15.74 12.72 -38.59
C TYR A 324 15.01 12.64 -37.24
N ILE A 325 15.01 11.46 -36.60
CA ILE A 325 14.38 11.26 -35.28
C ILE A 325 15.03 12.17 -34.22
N VAL A 326 16.37 12.26 -34.20
CA VAL A 326 17.10 13.16 -33.28
C VAL A 326 16.68 14.60 -33.50
N GLU A 327 16.75 15.09 -34.74
CA GLU A 327 16.39 16.48 -35.08
C GLU A 327 14.92 16.77 -34.73
N PHE A 328 14.03 15.83 -35.06
CA PHE A 328 12.61 15.96 -34.81
C PHE A 328 12.28 16.02 -33.32
N LEU A 329 12.75 15.07 -32.50
CA LEU A 329 12.49 15.06 -31.06
C LEU A 329 13.15 16.25 -30.36
N THR A 330 14.36 16.64 -30.79
CA THR A 330 15.02 17.86 -30.28
C THR A 330 14.19 19.11 -30.55
N SER A 331 13.51 19.19 -31.70
CA SER A 331 12.59 20.29 -32.00
C SER A 331 11.35 20.34 -31.09
N LYS A 332 11.04 19.24 -30.39
CA LYS A 332 9.92 19.11 -29.44
C LYS A 332 10.37 19.14 -27.97
N ALA A 333 11.67 19.27 -27.70
CA ALA A 333 12.27 19.10 -26.37
C ALA A 333 11.63 19.99 -25.29
N GLU A 334 11.34 21.27 -25.59
CA GLU A 334 10.75 22.20 -24.62
C GLU A 334 9.36 21.74 -24.15
N MET A 335 8.53 21.25 -25.08
CA MET A 335 7.20 20.74 -24.77
C MET A 335 7.25 19.38 -24.06
N LEU A 336 8.14 18.50 -24.50
CA LEU A 336 8.41 17.20 -23.87
C LEU A 336 8.84 17.38 -22.40
N LEU A 337 9.66 18.38 -22.10
CA LEU A 337 10.08 18.69 -20.74
C LEU A 337 8.93 19.30 -19.92
N ASP A 338 8.25 20.34 -20.43
CA ASP A 338 7.19 21.05 -19.68
C ASP A 338 5.99 20.15 -19.36
N TYR A 339 5.56 19.33 -20.32
CA TYR A 339 4.35 18.54 -20.15
C TYR A 339 4.59 17.12 -19.68
N PHE A 340 5.70 16.49 -20.08
CA PHE A 340 5.92 15.06 -19.89
C PHE A 340 7.20 14.73 -19.12
N SER A 341 7.95 15.72 -18.63
CA SER A 341 9.19 15.49 -17.87
C SER A 341 10.22 14.65 -18.64
N ILE A 342 10.22 14.77 -19.96
CA ILE A 342 11.24 14.19 -20.86
C ILE A 342 12.26 15.29 -21.18
N GLU A 343 13.43 15.20 -20.56
CA GLU A 343 14.54 16.14 -20.74
C GLU A 343 15.49 15.62 -21.82
N LEU A 344 15.74 16.46 -22.84
CA LEU A 344 16.75 16.23 -23.87
C LEU A 344 17.84 17.30 -23.75
N ASP A 345 19.11 16.89 -23.83
CA ASP A 345 20.22 17.85 -23.87
C ASP A 345 20.46 18.42 -25.28
N SER A 346 21.32 19.43 -25.36
CA SER A 346 21.68 20.07 -26.64
C SER A 346 22.45 19.17 -27.61
N SER A 347 22.90 17.99 -27.16
CA SER A 347 23.59 16.99 -27.98
C SER A 347 22.66 15.88 -28.47
N GLY A 348 21.37 15.94 -28.13
CA GLY A 348 20.38 14.92 -28.52
C GLY A 348 20.39 13.68 -27.61
N ASN A 349 20.86 13.81 -26.37
CA ASN A 349 20.77 12.75 -25.38
C ASN A 349 19.49 12.87 -24.56
N LEU A 350 18.81 11.75 -24.37
CA LEU A 350 17.72 11.61 -23.41
C LEU A 350 18.30 11.55 -21.99
N LEU A 351 17.81 12.40 -21.10
CA LEU A 351 18.27 12.49 -19.70
C LEU A 351 17.22 12.00 -18.70
N THR A 352 15.94 12.23 -18.97
CA THR A 352 14.85 11.88 -18.05
C THR A 352 13.64 11.30 -18.77
N LEU A 353 12.86 10.55 -18.00
CA LEU A 353 11.54 10.03 -18.35
C LEU A 353 10.51 10.45 -17.30
N PRO A 354 9.19 10.43 -17.60
CA PRO A 354 8.16 10.71 -16.61
C PRO A 354 8.17 9.67 -15.48
N MET A 355 8.24 10.11 -14.24
CA MET A 355 8.03 9.23 -13.09
C MET A 355 6.53 9.08 -12.84
N LEU A 356 5.95 7.97 -13.32
CA LEU A 356 4.50 7.72 -13.20
C LEU A 356 4.11 7.13 -11.84
N ILE A 357 4.96 6.31 -11.23
CA ILE A 357 4.74 5.68 -9.92
C ILE A 357 6.06 5.68 -9.15
N ASP A 358 5.99 5.99 -7.85
CA ASP A 358 7.14 5.90 -6.95
C ASP A 358 7.73 4.48 -6.95
N ASP A 359 9.05 4.38 -6.90
CA ASP A 359 9.79 3.11 -6.89
C ASP A 359 9.53 2.16 -8.08
N PHE A 360 9.00 2.67 -9.19
CA PHE A 360 8.83 1.95 -10.45
C PHE A 360 9.78 2.45 -11.54
N VAL A 361 10.46 1.52 -12.21
CA VAL A 361 11.28 1.77 -13.41
C VAL A 361 10.76 0.85 -14.51
N PRO A 362 10.42 1.37 -15.71
CA PRO A 362 9.97 0.54 -16.83
C PRO A 362 11.11 -0.34 -17.37
N ASN A 363 10.79 -1.31 -18.24
CA ASN A 363 11.83 -2.13 -18.86
C ASN A 363 12.64 -1.27 -19.84
N MET A 364 13.88 -0.98 -19.48
CA MET A 364 14.74 -0.12 -20.30
C MET A 364 15.16 -0.78 -21.63
N GLU A 365 15.00 -2.09 -21.80
CA GLU A 365 15.18 -2.75 -23.11
C GLU A 365 14.16 -2.26 -24.15
N GLY A 366 12.98 -1.78 -23.69
CA GLY A 366 11.97 -1.21 -24.57
C GLY A 366 12.24 0.24 -24.98
N LEU A 367 13.27 0.89 -24.39
CA LEU A 367 13.55 2.30 -24.61
C LEU A 367 13.85 2.64 -26.09
N PRO A 368 14.59 1.83 -26.87
CA PRO A 368 14.76 2.05 -28.31
C PRO A 368 13.44 2.18 -29.05
N MET A 369 12.53 1.21 -28.89
CA MET A 369 11.23 1.21 -29.55
C MET A 369 10.36 2.37 -29.08
N PHE A 370 10.40 2.73 -27.79
CA PHE A 370 9.69 3.90 -27.29
C PHE A 370 10.16 5.19 -27.99
N VAL A 371 11.47 5.41 -28.12
CA VAL A 371 12.02 6.60 -28.81
C VAL A 371 11.62 6.64 -30.28
N LEU A 372 11.69 5.51 -30.98
CA LEU A 372 11.24 5.40 -32.37
C LEU A 372 9.75 5.79 -32.48
N ARG A 373 8.90 5.17 -31.65
CA ARG A 373 7.44 5.37 -31.69
C ARG A 373 7.01 6.77 -31.26
N LEU A 374 7.77 7.43 -30.37
CA LEU A 374 7.55 8.85 -30.08
C LEU A 374 7.67 9.71 -31.34
N ALA A 375 8.60 9.41 -32.24
CA ALA A 375 8.78 10.15 -33.47
C ALA A 375 7.78 9.75 -34.57
N THR A 376 7.38 8.47 -34.65
CA THR A 376 6.59 7.94 -35.78
C THR A 376 5.10 7.76 -35.50
N GLU A 377 4.69 7.45 -34.27
CA GLU A 377 3.32 7.06 -33.92
C GLU A 377 2.53 8.16 -33.21
N VAL A 378 3.23 9.08 -32.52
CA VAL A 378 2.58 10.21 -31.87
C VAL A 378 2.07 11.19 -32.92
N ASN A 379 0.80 11.58 -32.83
CA ASN A 379 0.21 12.56 -33.74
C ASN A 379 0.57 13.98 -33.30
N TRP A 380 1.66 14.54 -33.85
CA TRP A 380 2.15 15.87 -33.48
C TRP A 380 1.39 17.05 -34.11
N ASP A 381 0.36 16.78 -34.94
CA ASP A 381 -0.37 17.81 -35.69
C ASP A 381 -1.62 18.32 -34.97
N SER A 382 -2.23 17.49 -34.12
CA SER A 382 -3.47 17.81 -33.39
C SER A 382 -3.23 17.75 -31.88
N GLU A 383 -3.52 18.83 -31.15
CA GLU A 383 -3.22 18.93 -29.71
C GLU A 383 -3.78 17.76 -28.88
N LYS A 384 -5.08 17.46 -29.04
CA LYS A 384 -5.71 16.38 -28.27
C LYS A 384 -5.17 15.01 -28.67
N GLU A 385 -5.01 14.76 -29.96
CA GLU A 385 -4.49 13.48 -30.47
C GLU A 385 -3.01 13.30 -30.09
N CYS A 386 -2.23 14.38 -30.06
CA CYS A 386 -0.84 14.39 -29.62
C CYS A 386 -0.75 13.90 -28.18
N PHE A 387 -1.56 14.47 -27.28
CA PHE A 387 -1.54 14.08 -25.87
C PHE A 387 -2.09 12.67 -25.66
N ASP A 388 -3.14 12.27 -26.40
CA ASP A 388 -3.69 10.92 -26.33
C ASP A 388 -2.69 9.86 -26.81
N THR A 389 -2.16 10.02 -28.02
CA THR A 389 -1.22 9.08 -28.63
C THR A 389 0.11 9.04 -27.87
N PHE A 390 0.62 10.18 -27.40
CA PHE A 390 1.78 10.20 -26.50
C PHE A 390 1.53 9.41 -25.21
N ALA A 391 0.36 9.57 -24.59
CA ALA A 391 0.01 8.83 -23.39
C ALA A 391 -0.11 7.32 -23.65
N ARG A 392 -0.57 6.92 -24.84
CA ARG A 392 -0.62 5.51 -25.26
C ARG A 392 0.77 4.91 -25.49
N GLU A 393 1.66 5.65 -26.13
CA GLU A 393 3.05 5.20 -26.33
C GLU A 393 3.81 5.10 -25.00
N THR A 394 3.59 6.07 -24.11
CA THR A 394 4.14 6.04 -22.75
C THR A 394 3.57 4.85 -21.98
N SER A 395 2.27 4.59 -22.08
CA SER A 395 1.66 3.48 -21.36
C SER A 395 2.12 2.11 -21.87
N ASP A 396 2.30 1.95 -23.19
CA ASP A 396 2.83 0.73 -23.78
C ASP A 396 4.27 0.46 -23.33
N PHE A 397 5.12 1.50 -23.29
CA PHE A 397 6.50 1.39 -22.79
C PHE A 397 6.56 1.04 -21.29
N TYR A 398 5.69 1.63 -20.46
CA TYR A 398 5.68 1.38 -19.01
C TYR A 398 4.96 0.10 -18.60
N SER A 399 4.07 -0.42 -19.45
CA SER A 399 3.30 -1.63 -19.16
C SER A 399 4.17 -2.85 -18.90
N ILE A 400 3.67 -3.74 -18.03
CA ILE A 400 4.33 -5.01 -17.77
C ILE A 400 4.17 -5.92 -18.98
N LYS A 401 5.28 -6.29 -19.61
CA LYS A 401 5.32 -7.22 -20.73
C LYS A 401 6.17 -8.44 -20.35
N LYS A 402 5.85 -9.60 -20.94
CA LYS A 402 6.61 -10.83 -20.71
C LYS A 402 8.11 -10.68 -21.03
N SER A 403 8.45 -9.86 -22.02
CA SER A 403 9.84 -9.57 -22.39
C SER A 403 10.65 -8.94 -21.26
N MET A 404 10.01 -8.25 -20.30
CA MET A 404 10.67 -7.64 -19.13
C MET A 404 11.40 -8.64 -18.22
N PHE A 405 11.13 -9.94 -18.37
CA PHE A 405 11.59 -10.95 -17.43
C PHE A 405 12.34 -12.11 -18.09
N GLN A 406 12.62 -12.01 -19.40
CA GLN A 406 13.44 -12.97 -20.12
C GLN A 406 14.93 -12.64 -19.94
N ASP A 407 15.47 -12.87 -18.73
CA ASP A 407 16.85 -13.34 -18.49
C ASP A 407 17.29 -13.11 -17.03
N LYS A 408 17.11 -14.13 -16.19
CA LYS A 408 18.06 -14.50 -15.13
C LYS A 408 18.15 -16.02 -15.02
N ASN A 409 18.48 -16.69 -16.13
CA ASN A 409 19.10 -18.02 -16.13
C ASN A 409 20.64 -17.89 -16.12
N SER A 410 21.17 -16.94 -15.36
CA SER A 410 22.59 -16.85 -15.06
C SER A 410 22.82 -17.44 -13.69
N ASP A 411 23.53 -18.57 -13.64
CA ASP A 411 24.11 -19.26 -12.47
C ASP A 411 25.07 -18.39 -11.62
N SER A 412 25.03 -17.06 -11.76
CA SER A 412 25.73 -16.11 -10.92
C SER A 412 24.93 -15.89 -9.63
N GLN A 413 25.34 -16.61 -8.59
CA GLN A 413 24.98 -16.42 -7.18
C GLN A 413 25.45 -15.05 -6.63
N GLU A 414 25.02 -13.97 -7.27
CA GLU A 414 24.96 -12.65 -6.64
C GLU A 414 23.48 -12.29 -6.63
N GLU A 415 22.78 -12.79 -5.61
CA GLU A 415 21.50 -12.26 -5.17
C GLU A 415 21.74 -10.81 -4.74
N ASP A 416 21.80 -9.90 -5.71
CA ASP A 416 21.31 -8.57 -5.43
C ASP A 416 19.86 -8.77 -4.99
N VAL A 417 19.55 -8.33 -3.76
CA VAL A 417 18.24 -8.45 -3.10
C VAL A 417 17.18 -7.57 -3.81
N ASP A 418 17.42 -7.28 -5.08
CA ASP A 418 16.68 -6.39 -5.94
C ASP A 418 15.41 -7.08 -6.43
N LYS A 419 14.32 -6.65 -5.79
CA LYS A 419 12.92 -6.72 -6.21
C LYS A 419 12.68 -7.58 -7.45
N SER A 420 12.42 -8.87 -7.23
CA SER A 420 11.86 -9.76 -8.27
C SER A 420 10.63 -9.09 -8.90
N TRP A 421 10.38 -9.34 -10.17
CA TRP A 421 9.19 -8.82 -10.86
C TRP A 421 7.86 -9.11 -10.14
N LYS A 422 7.78 -10.26 -9.46
CA LYS A 422 6.64 -10.61 -8.61
C LYS A 422 6.47 -9.62 -7.46
N TRP A 423 7.59 -9.17 -6.88
CA TRP A 423 7.60 -8.14 -5.84
C TRP A 423 7.08 -6.83 -6.40
N THR A 424 7.53 -6.41 -7.59
CA THR A 424 7.05 -5.18 -8.25
C THR A 424 5.55 -5.24 -8.52
N ILE A 425 5.04 -6.35 -9.04
CA ILE A 425 3.60 -6.53 -9.24
C ILE A 425 2.85 -6.42 -7.90
N GLU A 426 3.27 -7.15 -6.87
CA GLU A 426 2.56 -7.19 -5.59
C GLU A 426 2.65 -5.88 -4.79
N HIS A 427 3.83 -5.26 -4.74
CA HIS A 427 4.14 -4.19 -3.80
C HIS A 427 4.19 -2.80 -4.42
N VAL A 428 4.21 -2.71 -5.76
CA VAL A 428 4.16 -1.42 -6.48
C VAL A 428 2.86 -1.32 -7.27
N LEU A 429 2.59 -2.26 -8.18
CA LEU A 429 1.45 -2.17 -9.09
C LEU A 429 0.12 -2.43 -8.41
N TYR A 430 -0.02 -3.45 -7.57
CA TYR A 430 -1.30 -3.72 -6.90
C TYR A 430 -1.76 -2.59 -5.95
N PRO A 431 -0.86 -1.97 -5.16
CA PRO A 431 -1.18 -0.74 -4.44
C PRO A 431 -1.60 0.40 -5.37
N ALA A 432 -0.94 0.55 -6.53
CA ALA A 432 -1.32 1.53 -7.53
C ALA A 432 -2.67 1.20 -8.18
N PHE A 433 -3.00 -0.06 -8.47
CA PHE A 433 -4.32 -0.47 -8.98
C PHE A 433 -5.43 -0.15 -7.97
N ARG A 434 -5.19 -0.38 -6.68
CA ARG A 434 -6.14 0.00 -5.61
C ARG A 434 -6.40 1.50 -5.59
N THR A 435 -5.36 2.31 -5.78
CA THR A 435 -5.45 3.75 -5.52
C THR A 435 -5.79 4.54 -6.78
N PHE A 436 -5.15 4.23 -7.90
CA PHE A 436 -5.11 5.09 -9.08
C PHE A 436 -5.85 4.52 -10.30
N LEU A 437 -6.02 3.20 -10.42
CA LEU A 437 -6.67 2.61 -11.60
C LEU A 437 -8.18 2.87 -11.60
N PHE A 438 -8.67 3.52 -12.65
CA PHE A 438 -10.08 3.70 -12.98
C PHE A 438 -10.49 2.74 -14.11
N PRO A 439 -10.82 1.48 -13.80
CA PRO A 439 -10.98 0.45 -14.81
C PRO A 439 -12.12 0.78 -15.80
N PRO A 440 -11.88 0.70 -17.12
CA PRO A 440 -12.90 0.96 -18.12
C PRO A 440 -13.98 -0.12 -18.14
N LYS A 441 -15.16 0.20 -18.69
CA LYS A 441 -16.28 -0.75 -18.85
C LYS A 441 -15.89 -2.02 -19.61
N SER A 442 -14.99 -1.92 -20.58
CA SER A 442 -14.48 -3.06 -21.34
C SER A 442 -13.84 -4.14 -20.47
N PHE A 443 -13.23 -3.81 -19.33
CA PHE A 443 -12.59 -4.79 -18.44
C PHE A 443 -13.58 -5.78 -17.79
N ALA A 444 -14.86 -5.43 -17.75
CA ALA A 444 -15.91 -6.33 -17.24
C ALA A 444 -16.41 -7.32 -18.30
N GLU A 445 -16.17 -7.03 -19.58
CA GLU A 445 -16.70 -7.77 -20.73
C GLU A 445 -15.62 -8.53 -21.49
N ASP A 446 -14.37 -8.11 -21.37
CA ASP A 446 -13.23 -8.74 -22.03
C ASP A 446 -12.48 -9.74 -21.12
N SER A 447 -11.37 -10.30 -21.62
CA SER A 447 -10.55 -11.27 -20.91
C SER A 447 -9.60 -10.66 -19.87
N SER A 448 -9.72 -9.37 -19.54
CA SER A 448 -8.82 -8.72 -18.57
C SER A 448 -9.05 -9.22 -17.14
N ILE A 449 -10.28 -9.62 -16.80
CA ILE A 449 -10.67 -10.03 -15.46
C ILE A 449 -11.61 -11.23 -15.55
N LEU A 450 -11.11 -12.41 -15.18
CA LEU A 450 -11.85 -13.66 -15.29
C LEU A 450 -12.07 -14.27 -13.90
N GLN A 451 -13.32 -14.48 -13.52
CA GLN A 451 -13.64 -15.23 -12.30
C GLN A 451 -13.32 -16.72 -12.54
N ILE A 452 -12.35 -17.27 -11.81
CA ILE A 452 -11.92 -18.67 -11.98
C ILE A 452 -12.48 -19.61 -10.91
N ALA A 453 -12.81 -19.09 -9.72
CA ALA A 453 -13.38 -19.91 -8.65
C ALA A 453 -14.22 -19.07 -7.68
N ASN A 454 -15.04 -19.78 -6.89
CA ASN A 454 -15.84 -19.20 -5.82
C ASN A 454 -15.71 -20.09 -4.57
N LEU A 455 -15.33 -19.50 -3.44
CA LEU A 455 -15.04 -20.20 -2.18
C LEU A 455 -16.21 -21.07 -1.68
N PRO A 456 -17.49 -20.63 -1.70
CA PRO A 456 -18.64 -21.47 -1.39
C PRO A 456 -18.72 -22.77 -2.19
N ASP A 457 -18.27 -22.76 -3.45
CA ASP A 457 -18.28 -23.96 -4.30
C ASP A 457 -17.08 -24.86 -3.99
N LEU A 458 -15.93 -24.27 -3.65
CA LEU A 458 -14.75 -25.01 -3.17
C LEU A 458 -15.02 -25.70 -1.83
N TYR A 459 -15.70 -25.03 -0.89
CA TYR A 459 -16.03 -25.60 0.42
C TYR A 459 -17.02 -26.77 0.39
N LYS A 460 -17.71 -27.01 -0.74
CA LYS A 460 -18.54 -28.23 -0.93
C LYS A 460 -17.70 -29.48 -1.21
N VAL A 461 -16.45 -29.29 -1.66
CA VAL A 461 -15.55 -30.39 -2.05
C VAL A 461 -14.41 -30.52 -1.04
N PHE A 462 -13.88 -29.40 -0.56
CA PHE A 462 -12.79 -29.34 0.41
C PHE A 462 -13.32 -29.12 1.83
N GLU A 463 -13.43 -30.21 2.58
CA GLU A 463 -13.83 -30.20 4.00
C GLU A 463 -12.63 -30.31 4.94
N ARG A 464 -12.84 -29.95 6.21
CA ARG A 464 -11.81 -30.14 7.25
C ARG A 464 -11.65 -31.63 7.53
N CYS A 465 -10.40 -32.07 7.72
CA CYS A 465 -10.08 -33.45 8.07
C CYS A 465 -10.79 -33.94 9.33
#